data_AF-A0A7S4J8L8-F1
#
_entry.id   AF-A0A7S4J8L8-F1
#
_cell.length_a   1.000
_cell.length_b   1.000
_cell.length_c   1.000
_cell.angle_alpha   90.00
_cell.angle_beta   90.00
_cell.angle_gamma   90.00
#
_symmetry.space_group_name_H-M   'P 1'
#
loop_
_entity.id
_entity.type
_entity.pdbx_description
1 polymer ?
#
loop_
_entity_poly.entity_id
_entity_poly.type
_entity_poly.pdbx_seq_one_letter_code
_entity_poly.pdbx_strand_id
1 'polypeptide(L)'
;VSSAWSSMFCLCSVLLSSGLVASGRGLFASVPSTASTSALLDRRQLLQLPVAALPLAAALAAAPASAAVLAGYGAKLNIPDAIKVKIIKAKGLRATVRQSAQNRRSLPMDPTPGVNNYASLTDEVQRTKTIVLLPLIAALKELTKSEAAAELPEEQRKQLKEQPLLLKGHVLELDQALKELKFDEYKSKTTGAIYPGGKVERELEEVCETLDDFVALAAGQVVEERDGTQ
;
A
#
# COMPACT_ATOMS: atom_id res chain seq x y z
N VAL A 1 4.72 -19.32 -42.39
CA VAL A 1 3.39 -18.72 -42.59
C VAL A 1 3.40 -17.37 -41.91
N SER A 2 3.07 -16.33 -42.68
CA SER A 2 3.55 -14.96 -42.52
C SER A 2 2.84 -14.14 -41.43
N SER A 3 3.59 -13.16 -40.98
CA SER A 3 3.29 -11.99 -40.15
C SER A 3 1.99 -11.24 -40.49
N ALA A 4 1.26 -10.82 -39.45
CA ALA A 4 0.27 -9.74 -39.53
C ALA A 4 0.22 -8.96 -38.21
N TRP A 5 1.17 -8.04 -38.03
CA TRP A 5 1.08 -6.92 -37.09
C TRP A 5 1.21 -5.65 -37.92
N SER A 6 0.10 -4.94 -38.10
CA SER A 6 0.10 -3.59 -38.70
C SER A 6 -0.85 -2.70 -37.92
N SER A 7 -0.22 -1.79 -37.16
CA SER A 7 -0.46 -0.34 -37.19
C SER A 7 -1.90 0.18 -37.22
N MET A 8 -2.30 0.84 -36.13
CA MET A 8 -3.24 1.96 -36.22
C MET A 8 -2.89 3.02 -35.17
N PHE A 9 -1.83 3.78 -35.47
CA PHE A 9 -1.63 5.12 -34.93
C PHE A 9 -2.60 6.05 -35.67
N CYS A 10 -3.55 6.65 -34.95
CA CYS A 10 -4.32 7.77 -35.48
C CYS A 10 -4.05 8.99 -34.60
N LEU A 11 -3.25 9.89 -35.15
CA LEU A 11 -3.09 11.27 -34.70
C LEU A 11 -4.43 12.00 -34.83
N CYS A 12 -4.89 12.65 -33.77
CA CYS A 12 -5.76 13.82 -33.89
C CYS A 12 -5.14 14.96 -33.08
N SER A 13 -4.55 15.88 -33.84
CA SER A 13 -3.99 17.15 -33.42
C SER A 13 -5.04 18.26 -33.55
N VAL A 14 -5.00 19.19 -32.59
CA VAL A 14 -5.31 20.63 -32.71
C VAL A 14 -6.78 21.07 -32.76
N LEU A 15 -7.14 21.90 -31.77
CA LEU A 15 -7.85 23.21 -31.87
C LEU A 15 -8.00 23.72 -30.42
N LEU A 16 -7.10 24.57 -29.89
CA LEU A 16 -7.09 26.03 -30.01
C LEU A 16 -8.47 26.67 -29.87
N SER A 17 -8.79 27.21 -28.69
CA SER A 17 -9.77 28.29 -28.54
C SER A 17 -9.46 29.11 -27.30
N SER A 18 -8.95 30.30 -27.58
CA SER A 18 -8.73 31.41 -26.67
C SER A 18 -10.06 31.91 -26.10
N GLY A 19 -10.12 32.11 -24.79
CA GLY A 19 -11.25 32.74 -24.10
C GLY A 19 -10.73 33.78 -23.12
N LEU A 20 -10.74 35.03 -23.56
CA LEU A 20 -10.34 36.24 -22.87
C LEU A 20 -11.57 36.84 -22.14
N VAL A 21 -11.31 37.54 -21.02
CA VAL A 21 -12.14 38.58 -20.37
C VAL A 21 -13.26 38.13 -19.42
N ALA A 22 -13.11 38.45 -18.13
CA ALA A 22 -13.98 39.43 -17.46
C ALA A 22 -13.43 39.82 -16.08
N SER A 23 -13.09 41.10 -15.95
CA SER A 23 -12.85 41.81 -14.70
C SER A 23 -14.06 41.74 -13.77
N GLY A 24 -13.83 41.38 -12.50
CA GLY A 24 -14.78 41.54 -11.41
C GLY A 24 -14.10 42.20 -10.22
N ARG A 25 -14.02 43.54 -10.25
CA ARG A 25 -13.71 44.37 -9.07
C ARG A 25 -14.88 44.26 -8.08
N GLY A 26 -14.69 43.53 -7.00
CA GLY A 26 -15.53 43.59 -5.80
C GLY A 26 -14.75 44.26 -4.67
N LEU A 27 -15.12 45.50 -4.37
CA LEU A 27 -14.58 46.31 -3.28
C LEU A 27 -15.29 46.01 -1.95
N PHE A 28 -14.56 46.22 -0.85
CA PHE A 28 -14.99 46.43 0.54
C PHE A 28 -15.59 45.24 1.33
N ALA A 29 -14.84 44.80 2.35
CA ALA A 29 -15.20 45.09 3.75
C ALA A 29 -14.00 44.80 4.66
N SER A 30 -13.40 45.87 5.17
CA SER A 30 -12.50 45.88 6.32
C SER A 30 -13.30 45.64 7.60
N VAL A 31 -12.91 44.64 8.39
CA VAL A 31 -13.34 44.53 9.80
C VAL A 31 -12.08 44.59 10.68
N PRO A 32 -12.03 45.48 11.67
CA PRO A 32 -10.91 45.57 12.60
C PRO A 32 -11.04 44.58 13.76
N SER A 33 -9.88 44.03 14.14
CA SER A 33 -9.34 43.89 15.50
C SER A 33 -10.28 43.48 16.64
N THR A 34 -10.02 42.30 17.22
CA THR A 34 -9.88 42.19 18.67
C THR A 34 -8.68 41.30 19.01
N ALA A 35 -7.80 41.87 19.82
CA ALA A 35 -6.64 41.26 20.44
C ALA A 35 -7.03 40.32 21.60
N SER A 36 -5.98 39.64 22.08
CA SER A 36 -5.87 38.96 23.39
C SER A 36 -6.64 37.63 23.48
N THR A 37 -6.02 36.54 23.90
CA THR A 37 -5.13 36.41 25.05
C THR A 37 -4.08 35.32 24.86
N SER A 38 -2.84 35.67 25.16
CA SER A 38 -1.75 34.79 25.53
C SER A 38 -2.16 33.93 26.72
N ALA A 39 -2.32 32.63 26.52
CA ALA A 39 -2.29 31.65 27.61
C ALA A 39 -0.90 31.00 27.62
N LEU A 40 0.05 31.71 28.22
CA LEU A 40 1.23 31.10 28.83
C LEU A 40 0.73 30.24 29.99
N LEU A 41 0.43 28.97 29.72
CA LEU A 41 0.34 27.98 30.78
C LEU A 41 1.74 27.44 31.05
N ASP A 42 2.21 28.01 32.15
CA ASP A 42 3.35 27.72 32.97
C ASP A 42 3.50 26.21 33.32
N ARG A 43 4.75 25.86 33.60
CA ARG A 43 5.18 24.83 34.57
C ARG A 43 4.82 23.35 34.34
N ARG A 44 5.86 22.63 33.93
CA ARG A 44 6.41 21.47 34.68
C ARG A 44 5.35 20.47 35.20
N GLN A 45 4.90 19.57 34.34
CA GLN A 45 4.47 18.25 34.82
C GLN A 45 5.64 17.28 34.67
N LEU A 46 6.36 17.18 35.78
CA LEU A 46 7.38 16.18 36.04
C LEU A 46 6.74 14.79 36.07
N LEU A 47 7.30 13.89 35.25
CA LEU A 47 7.62 12.50 35.58
C LEU A 47 6.99 11.97 36.88
N GLN A 48 5.89 11.23 36.76
CA GLN A 48 5.52 10.22 37.75
C GLN A 48 5.32 8.89 37.02
N LEU A 49 6.40 8.13 36.92
CA LEU A 49 6.37 6.71 36.58
C LEU A 49 6.03 5.94 37.87
N PRO A 50 4.94 5.15 37.92
CA PRO A 50 4.74 4.21 39.00
C PRO A 50 5.76 3.08 38.88
N VAL A 51 6.71 3.05 39.82
CA VAL A 51 7.61 1.93 40.07
C VAL A 51 6.77 0.79 40.66
N ALA A 52 6.35 -0.15 39.81
CA ALA A 52 5.84 -1.44 40.24
C ALA A 52 7.01 -2.43 40.22
N ALA A 53 7.65 -2.60 41.37
CA ALA A 53 8.55 -3.71 41.63
C ALA A 53 7.71 -4.95 41.97
N LEU A 54 7.87 -6.04 41.22
CA LEU A 54 7.51 -7.38 41.66
C LEU A 54 8.69 -8.35 41.40
N PRO A 55 9.05 -9.19 42.39
CA PRO A 55 10.22 -10.04 42.32
C PRO A 55 9.95 -11.41 41.68
N LEU A 56 11.07 -11.99 41.22
CA LEU A 56 11.38 -13.37 40.82
C LEU A 56 10.40 -14.48 41.24
N ALA A 57 10.08 -15.35 40.29
CA ALA A 57 10.05 -16.79 40.53
C ALA A 57 10.52 -17.55 39.28
N ALA A 58 11.52 -18.39 39.48
CA ALA A 58 12.13 -19.27 38.50
C ALA A 58 11.19 -20.39 38.07
N ALA A 59 11.19 -20.70 36.77
CA ALA A 59 10.85 -22.03 36.28
C ALA A 59 11.90 -22.40 35.23
N LEU A 60 12.96 -23.04 35.72
CA LEU A 60 13.91 -23.82 34.94
C LEU A 60 13.15 -25.07 34.46
N ALA A 61 12.74 -25.09 33.19
CA ALA A 61 12.36 -26.32 32.51
C ALA A 61 13.04 -26.33 31.15
N ALA A 62 14.16 -27.04 31.13
CA ALA A 62 14.89 -27.39 29.93
C ALA A 62 13.99 -28.20 28.99
N ALA A 63 13.85 -27.73 27.75
CA ALA A 63 13.48 -28.54 26.62
C ALA A 63 14.58 -28.37 25.55
N PRO A 64 15.00 -29.47 24.91
CA PRO A 64 16.27 -29.55 24.20
C PRO A 64 16.26 -28.74 22.91
N ALA A 65 17.35 -28.01 22.72
CA ALA A 65 17.80 -27.51 21.43
C ALA A 65 17.87 -28.66 20.41
N SER A 66 17.12 -28.54 19.30
CA SER A 66 17.43 -29.13 17.99
C SER A 66 16.37 -28.72 16.95
N ALA A 67 16.40 -27.46 16.49
CA ALA A 67 15.78 -27.06 15.21
C ALA A 67 16.32 -25.74 14.64
N ALA A 68 17.39 -25.17 15.21
CA ALA A 68 17.88 -23.84 14.86
C ALA A 68 19.32 -23.85 14.33
N VAL A 69 19.67 -24.75 13.39
CA VAL A 69 20.94 -24.64 12.62
C VAL A 69 20.79 -25.23 11.20
N LEU A 70 19.72 -24.87 10.49
CA LEU A 70 19.64 -25.06 9.03
C LEU A 70 19.02 -23.84 8.32
N ALA A 71 18.82 -22.74 9.04
CA ALA A 71 18.45 -21.44 8.49
C ALA A 71 19.71 -20.58 8.42
N GLY A 72 20.32 -20.42 7.24
CA GLY A 72 21.39 -19.44 7.12
C GLY A 72 22.22 -19.44 5.83
N TYR A 73 22.20 -20.52 5.06
CA TYR A 73 22.99 -20.64 3.82
C TYR A 73 22.13 -20.85 2.58
N GLY A 74 20.90 -20.34 2.56
CA GLY A 74 20.13 -20.22 1.32
C GLY A 74 20.72 -19.12 0.44
N ALA A 75 20.85 -19.37 -0.86
CA ALA A 75 21.16 -18.35 -1.85
C ALA A 75 20.19 -17.17 -1.67
N LYS A 76 20.71 -15.95 -1.51
CA LYS A 76 19.89 -14.76 -1.34
C LYS A 76 19.72 -14.08 -2.68
N LEU A 77 18.48 -13.92 -3.12
CA LEU A 77 18.14 -13.18 -4.31
C LEU A 77 18.26 -11.68 -4.01
N ASN A 78 19.24 -11.01 -4.61
CA ASN A 78 19.39 -9.58 -4.42
C ASN A 78 18.29 -8.83 -5.17
N ILE A 79 17.38 -8.20 -4.42
CA ILE A 79 16.31 -7.37 -4.98
C ILE A 79 16.90 -6.01 -5.39
N PRO A 80 16.77 -5.58 -6.66
CA PRO A 80 17.18 -4.25 -7.10
C PRO A 80 16.48 -3.13 -6.32
N ASP A 81 17.18 -2.03 -6.02
CA ASP A 81 16.63 -0.93 -5.24
C ASP A 81 15.42 -0.26 -5.90
N ALA A 82 15.37 -0.25 -7.24
CA ALA A 82 14.21 0.22 -7.98
C ALA A 82 12.92 -0.56 -7.64
N ILE A 83 13.05 -1.87 -7.38
CA ILE A 83 11.92 -2.73 -6.94
C ILE A 83 11.57 -2.42 -5.49
N LYS A 84 12.58 -2.30 -4.59
CA LYS A 84 12.35 -1.95 -3.18
C LYS A 84 11.60 -0.62 -3.03
N VAL A 85 11.99 0.40 -3.78
CA VAL A 85 11.29 1.70 -3.79
C VAL A 85 9.83 1.57 -4.23
N LYS A 86 9.55 0.72 -5.23
CA LYS A 86 8.17 0.46 -5.67
C LYS A 86 7.37 -0.29 -4.60
N ILE A 87 7.96 -1.24 -3.89
CA ILE A 87 7.33 -1.93 -2.76
C ILE A 87 6.97 -0.93 -1.66
N ILE A 88 7.90 -0.05 -1.28
CA ILE A 88 7.65 1.00 -0.28
C ILE A 88 6.51 1.91 -0.72
N LYS A 89 6.47 2.32 -1.99
CA LYS A 89 5.37 3.12 -2.54
C LYS A 89 4.02 2.39 -2.50
N ALA A 90 3.99 1.09 -2.79
CA ALA A 90 2.77 0.27 -2.67
C ALA A 90 2.26 0.24 -1.23
N LYS A 91 3.15 0.06 -0.25
CA LYS A 91 2.79 0.13 1.19
C LYS A 91 2.30 1.52 1.61
N GLY A 92 2.94 2.56 1.09
CA GLY A 92 2.53 3.95 1.31
C GLY A 92 1.10 4.22 0.83
N LEU A 93 0.72 3.66 -0.32
CA LEU A 93 -0.64 3.81 -0.86
C LEU A 93 -1.71 3.25 0.09
N ARG A 94 -1.48 2.08 0.69
CA ARG A 94 -2.41 1.51 1.68
C ARG A 94 -2.57 2.45 2.88
N ALA A 95 -1.46 2.97 3.40
CA ALA A 95 -1.49 3.91 4.51
C ALA A 95 -2.27 5.18 4.16
N THR A 96 -2.08 5.73 2.95
CA THR A 96 -2.86 6.88 2.44
C THR A 96 -4.36 6.56 2.40
N VAL A 97 -4.77 5.43 1.83
CA VAL A 97 -6.19 5.03 1.78
C VAL A 97 -6.78 4.91 3.18
N ARG A 98 -6.07 4.26 4.10
CA ARG A 98 -6.50 4.11 5.51
C ARG A 98 -6.64 5.46 6.20
N GLN A 99 -5.68 6.36 6.03
CA GLN A 99 -5.69 7.69 6.64
C GLN A 99 -6.82 8.56 6.07
N SER A 100 -6.98 8.58 4.74
CA SER A 100 -8.07 9.29 4.07
C SER A 100 -9.43 8.79 4.54
N ALA A 101 -9.55 7.49 4.79
CA ALA A 101 -10.76 6.89 5.32
C ALA A 101 -11.08 7.30 6.77
N GLN A 102 -10.08 7.50 7.62
CA GLN A 102 -10.33 7.97 9.00
C GLN A 102 -10.85 9.42 9.03
N ASN A 103 -10.57 10.20 7.98
CA ASN A 103 -11.03 11.59 7.85
C ASN A 103 -12.46 11.72 7.26
N ARG A 104 -13.22 10.62 7.19
CA ARG A 104 -14.56 10.48 6.56
C ARG A 104 -15.68 11.38 7.05
N ARG A 105 -15.54 12.10 8.16
CA ARG A 105 -16.60 12.97 8.69
C ARG A 105 -17.03 14.11 7.76
N SER A 106 -16.48 14.24 6.55
CA SER A 106 -16.68 15.42 5.69
C SER A 106 -16.94 15.17 4.20
N LEU A 107 -17.15 13.94 3.72
CA LEU A 107 -17.10 13.71 2.26
C LEU A 107 -18.37 13.07 1.71
N PRO A 108 -19.39 13.89 1.40
CA PRO A 108 -20.29 13.59 0.29
C PRO A 108 -19.47 13.28 -0.97
N MET A 109 -20.05 12.55 -1.92
CA MET A 109 -19.58 12.50 -3.31
C MET A 109 -19.72 13.91 -3.94
N ASP A 110 -18.87 14.84 -3.54
CA ASP A 110 -18.75 16.13 -4.17
C ASP A 110 -17.84 15.93 -5.41
N PRO A 111 -18.33 16.12 -6.64
CA PRO A 111 -17.52 15.96 -7.85
C PRO A 111 -16.45 17.05 -8.01
N THR A 112 -16.37 18.03 -7.10
CA THR A 112 -15.40 19.12 -7.18
C THR A 112 -13.96 18.61 -7.01
N PRO A 113 -13.09 18.73 -8.04
CA PRO A 113 -11.70 18.30 -7.94
C PRO A 113 -10.93 19.14 -6.90
N GLY A 114 -10.15 18.48 -6.04
CA GLY A 114 -9.33 19.13 -4.99
C GLY A 114 -9.94 19.16 -3.59
N VAL A 115 -11.21 18.73 -3.45
CA VAL A 115 -11.77 18.32 -2.15
C VAL A 115 -11.36 16.86 -1.93
N ASN A 116 -11.03 16.46 -0.70
CA ASN A 116 -10.55 15.11 -0.33
C ASN A 116 -11.60 13.99 -0.57
N ASN A 117 -12.33 13.97 -1.68
CA ASN A 117 -13.45 13.07 -1.97
C ASN A 117 -13.01 11.68 -2.46
N TYR A 118 -13.96 10.74 -2.57
CA TYR A 118 -13.69 9.40 -3.10
C TYR A 118 -13.15 9.40 -4.53
N ALA A 119 -13.50 10.39 -5.35
CA ALA A 119 -12.98 10.52 -6.72
C ALA A 119 -11.47 10.77 -6.71
N SER A 120 -10.99 11.71 -5.90
CA SER A 120 -9.57 12.02 -5.75
C SER A 120 -8.75 10.84 -5.24
N LEU A 121 -9.30 10.08 -4.28
CA LEU A 121 -8.67 8.86 -3.77
C LEU A 121 -8.65 7.74 -4.82
N THR A 122 -9.75 7.58 -5.57
CA THR A 122 -9.83 6.62 -6.68
C THR A 122 -8.79 6.94 -7.75
N ASP A 123 -8.66 8.21 -8.13
CA ASP A 123 -7.65 8.68 -9.09
C ASP A 123 -6.23 8.45 -8.59
N GLU A 124 -5.95 8.69 -7.30
CA GLU A 124 -4.65 8.43 -6.69
C GLU A 124 -4.30 6.94 -6.72
N VAL A 125 -5.25 6.07 -6.33
CA VAL A 125 -5.06 4.61 -6.37
C VAL A 125 -4.85 4.15 -7.81
N GLN A 126 -5.66 4.63 -8.76
CA GLN A 126 -5.56 4.28 -10.18
C GLN A 126 -4.23 4.73 -10.80
N ARG A 127 -3.77 5.94 -10.45
CA ARG A 127 -2.48 6.48 -10.88
C ARG A 127 -1.33 5.65 -10.32
N THR A 128 -1.38 5.35 -9.02
CA THR A 128 -0.34 4.56 -8.36
C THR A 128 -0.31 3.13 -8.88
N LYS A 129 -1.46 2.53 -9.15
CA LYS A 129 -1.55 1.22 -9.82
C LYS A 129 -0.80 1.22 -11.15
N THR A 130 -1.06 2.21 -12.00
CA THR A 130 -0.45 2.30 -13.33
C THR A 130 1.06 2.57 -13.27
N ILE A 131 1.51 3.45 -12.37
CA ILE A 131 2.92 3.90 -12.31
C ILE A 131 3.79 2.96 -11.45
N VAL A 132 3.20 2.29 -10.46
CA VAL A 132 3.91 1.51 -9.44
C VAL A 132 3.56 0.03 -9.55
N LEU A 133 2.30 -0.37 -9.34
CA LEU A 133 1.93 -1.78 -9.17
C LEU A 133 2.10 -2.60 -10.46
N LEU A 134 1.65 -2.11 -11.61
CA LEU A 134 1.78 -2.84 -12.88
C LEU A 134 3.25 -3.01 -13.30
N PRO A 135 4.10 -1.96 -13.26
CA PRO A 135 5.53 -2.14 -13.50
C PRO A 135 6.22 -3.02 -12.46
N LEU A 136 5.74 -3.01 -11.21
CA LEU A 136 6.28 -3.87 -10.16
C LEU A 136 6.00 -5.35 -10.46
N ILE A 137 4.78 -5.72 -10.85
CA ILE A 137 4.45 -7.11 -11.25
C ILE A 137 5.37 -7.59 -12.39
N ALA A 138 5.58 -6.75 -13.41
CA ALA A 138 6.48 -7.08 -14.51
C ALA A 138 7.93 -7.26 -14.02
N ALA A 139 8.43 -6.36 -13.17
CA ALA A 139 9.79 -6.45 -12.62
C ALA A 139 10.00 -7.69 -11.74
N LEU A 140 9.02 -8.03 -10.89
CA LEU A 140 9.08 -9.25 -10.07
C LEU A 140 9.06 -10.50 -10.96
N LYS A 141 8.22 -10.54 -11.99
CA LYS A 141 8.17 -11.66 -12.95
C LYS A 141 9.49 -11.87 -13.70
N GLU A 142 10.22 -10.80 -14.02
CA GLU A 142 11.57 -10.96 -14.60
C GLU A 142 12.58 -11.41 -13.56
N LEU A 143 12.48 -10.91 -12.32
CA LEU A 143 13.39 -11.30 -11.24
C LEU A 143 13.28 -12.81 -10.89
N THR A 144 12.07 -13.39 -10.96
CA THR A 144 11.87 -14.83 -10.71
C THR A 144 12.45 -15.75 -11.80
N LYS A 145 12.84 -15.20 -12.95
CA LYS A 145 13.52 -15.94 -14.02
C LYS A 145 15.05 -15.84 -13.95
N SER A 146 15.58 -15.02 -13.05
CA SER A 146 17.03 -14.84 -12.91
C SER A 146 17.72 -16.13 -12.46
N GLU A 147 18.99 -16.28 -12.81
CA GLU A 147 19.82 -17.43 -12.39
C GLU A 147 19.91 -17.53 -10.86
N ALA A 148 20.02 -16.38 -10.18
CA ALA A 148 20.01 -16.32 -8.72
C ALA A 148 18.71 -16.88 -8.10
N ALA A 149 17.57 -16.73 -8.78
CA ALA A 149 16.31 -17.33 -8.32
C ALA A 149 16.27 -18.86 -8.56
N ALA A 150 17.09 -19.38 -9.49
CA ALA A 150 17.19 -20.82 -9.73
C ALA A 150 17.97 -21.56 -8.63
N GLU A 151 18.88 -20.85 -7.95
CA GLU A 151 19.69 -21.34 -6.81
C GLU A 151 18.89 -21.52 -5.51
N LEU A 152 17.66 -20.99 -5.44
CA LEU A 152 16.77 -21.20 -4.30
C LEU A 152 16.31 -22.67 -4.23
N PRO A 153 16.04 -23.19 -3.00
CA PRO A 153 15.36 -24.47 -2.79
C PRO A 153 14.09 -24.60 -3.65
N GLU A 154 13.78 -25.82 -4.10
CA GLU A 154 12.72 -26.05 -5.09
C GLU A 154 11.35 -25.51 -4.65
N GLU A 155 10.98 -25.74 -3.39
CA GLU A 155 9.74 -25.26 -2.79
C GLU A 155 9.69 -23.73 -2.74
N GLN A 156 10.78 -23.08 -2.28
CA GLN A 156 10.88 -21.62 -2.22
C GLN A 156 10.83 -21.01 -3.62
N ARG A 157 11.51 -21.62 -4.59
CA ARG A 157 11.51 -21.18 -5.99
C ARG A 157 10.12 -21.29 -6.61
N LYS A 158 9.35 -22.33 -6.26
CA LYS A 158 7.97 -22.49 -6.72
C LYS A 158 7.08 -21.39 -6.14
N GLN A 159 7.11 -21.19 -4.82
CA GLN A 159 6.36 -20.12 -4.15
C GLN A 159 6.74 -18.74 -4.69
N LEU A 160 8.05 -18.46 -4.87
CA LEU A 160 8.53 -17.18 -5.38
C LEU A 160 8.00 -16.91 -6.81
N LYS A 161 7.90 -17.93 -7.66
CA LYS A 161 7.33 -17.82 -9.01
C LYS A 161 5.82 -17.58 -9.02
N GLU A 162 5.10 -17.97 -7.97
CA GLU A 162 3.66 -17.76 -7.83
C GLU A 162 3.32 -16.34 -7.37
N GLN A 163 4.19 -15.70 -6.58
CA GLN A 163 3.95 -14.36 -6.03
C GLN A 163 3.54 -13.29 -7.07
N PRO A 164 4.18 -13.16 -8.26
CA PRO A 164 3.72 -12.19 -9.28
C PRO A 164 2.31 -12.47 -9.82
N LEU A 165 1.89 -13.75 -9.81
CA LEU A 165 0.55 -14.15 -10.24
C LEU A 165 -0.50 -13.81 -9.17
N LEU A 166 -0.21 -14.11 -7.90
CA LEU A 166 -1.05 -13.71 -6.76
C LEU A 166 -1.24 -12.20 -6.71
N LEU A 167 -0.13 -11.46 -6.83
CA LEU A 167 -0.14 -10.00 -6.87
C LEU A 167 -1.02 -9.46 -7.99
N LYS A 168 -1.00 -10.10 -9.17
CA LYS A 168 -1.89 -9.75 -10.28
C LYS A 168 -3.36 -10.01 -9.93
N GLY A 169 -3.67 -11.12 -9.25
CA GLY A 169 -5.02 -11.42 -8.75
C GLY A 169 -5.55 -10.31 -7.83
N HIS A 170 -4.78 -9.91 -6.82
CA HIS A 170 -5.16 -8.83 -5.90
C HIS A 170 -5.33 -7.49 -6.61
N VAL A 171 -4.53 -7.19 -7.63
CA VAL A 171 -4.72 -5.96 -8.44
C VAL A 171 -6.01 -6.00 -9.26
N LEU A 172 -6.50 -7.17 -9.67
CA LEU A 172 -7.80 -7.29 -10.35
C LEU A 172 -8.97 -7.09 -9.38
N GLU A 173 -8.89 -7.66 -8.18
CA GLU A 173 -9.88 -7.44 -7.11
C GLU A 173 -9.91 -5.97 -6.67
N LEU A 174 -8.75 -5.32 -6.60
CA LEU A 174 -8.62 -3.88 -6.36
C LEU A 174 -9.36 -3.09 -7.44
N ASP A 175 -9.22 -3.45 -8.72
CA ASP A 175 -9.92 -2.79 -9.82
C ASP A 175 -11.42 -2.95 -9.74
N GLN A 176 -11.91 -4.11 -9.30
CA GLN A 176 -13.33 -4.31 -9.04
C GLN A 176 -13.80 -3.45 -7.86
N ALA A 177 -13.06 -3.42 -6.75
CA ALA A 177 -13.40 -2.61 -5.58
C ALA A 177 -13.46 -1.11 -5.90
N LEU A 178 -12.54 -0.61 -6.74
CA LEU A 178 -12.54 0.79 -7.20
C LEU A 178 -13.75 1.10 -8.11
N LYS A 179 -14.08 0.21 -9.06
CA LYS A 179 -15.26 0.38 -9.94
C LYS A 179 -16.57 0.44 -9.15
N GLU A 180 -16.67 -0.38 -8.11
CA GLU A 180 -17.84 -0.46 -7.24
C GLU A 180 -17.81 0.59 -6.12
N LEU A 181 -16.77 1.44 -6.07
CA LEU A 181 -16.59 2.49 -5.08
C LEU A 181 -16.69 1.98 -3.64
N LYS A 182 -16.19 0.76 -3.39
CA LYS A 182 -16.26 0.03 -2.10
C LYS A 182 -15.28 0.58 -1.07
N PHE A 183 -15.41 1.85 -0.76
CA PHE A 183 -14.65 2.49 0.29
C PHE A 183 -15.32 2.34 1.65
N ASP A 184 -16.63 2.12 1.75
CA ASP A 184 -17.31 1.93 3.04
C ASP A 184 -16.61 0.92 3.95
N GLU A 185 -16.63 1.17 5.26
CA GLU A 185 -15.92 0.34 6.25
C GLU A 185 -16.23 -1.14 6.01
N TYR A 186 -15.16 -1.93 5.88
CA TYR A 186 -15.27 -3.35 5.59
C TYR A 186 -14.75 -4.14 6.79
N LYS A 187 -15.53 -5.13 7.23
CA LYS A 187 -15.08 -6.10 8.23
C LYS A 187 -14.84 -7.43 7.53
N SER A 188 -13.60 -7.92 7.59
CA SER A 188 -13.25 -9.22 7.06
C SER A 188 -14.05 -10.31 7.77
N LYS A 189 -14.65 -11.22 6.99
CA LYS A 189 -15.42 -12.35 7.53
C LYS A 189 -14.53 -13.41 8.15
N THR A 190 -13.31 -13.55 7.65
CA THR A 190 -12.37 -14.62 8.00
C THR A 190 -11.51 -14.21 9.19
N THR A 191 -10.91 -13.02 9.12
CA THR A 191 -10.01 -12.51 10.16
C THR A 191 -10.71 -11.65 11.21
N GLY A 192 -11.92 -11.16 10.92
CA GLY A 192 -12.63 -10.20 11.79
C GLY A 192 -12.04 -8.79 11.80
N ALA A 193 -10.94 -8.55 11.06
CA ALA A 193 -10.27 -7.27 10.99
C ALA A 193 -11.15 -6.19 10.34
N ILE A 194 -11.02 -4.96 10.82
CA ILE A 194 -11.77 -3.80 10.35
C ILE A 194 -10.88 -2.93 9.47
N TYR A 195 -11.37 -2.64 8.28
CA TYR A 195 -10.74 -1.84 7.24
C TYR A 195 -11.54 -0.56 7.08
N PRO A 196 -11.12 0.55 7.73
CA PRO A 196 -11.83 1.81 7.60
C PRO A 196 -11.87 2.26 6.14
N GLY A 197 -10.84 1.99 5.33
CA GLY A 197 -10.78 2.25 3.90
C GLY A 197 -11.56 1.28 3.01
N GLY A 198 -12.33 0.38 3.61
CA GLY A 198 -13.23 -0.53 2.91
C GLY A 198 -12.54 -1.67 2.18
N LYS A 199 -13.22 -2.22 1.17
CA LYS A 199 -12.67 -3.32 0.36
C LYS A 199 -11.40 -2.87 -0.36
N VAL A 200 -11.31 -1.61 -0.78
CA VAL A 200 -10.09 -1.05 -1.41
C VAL A 200 -8.88 -1.17 -0.48
N GLU A 201 -9.02 -0.84 0.80
CA GLU A 201 -7.92 -1.02 1.76
C GLU A 201 -7.57 -2.48 2.00
N ARG A 202 -8.57 -3.37 2.06
CA ARG A 202 -8.35 -4.81 2.21
C ARG A 202 -7.54 -5.37 1.04
N GLU A 203 -7.91 -5.08 -0.21
CA GLU A 203 -7.14 -5.56 -1.36
C GLU A 203 -5.73 -4.97 -1.41
N LEU A 204 -5.54 -3.72 -0.97
CA LEU A 204 -4.21 -3.14 -0.83
C LEU A 204 -3.38 -3.78 0.30
N GLU A 205 -4.02 -4.30 1.35
CA GLU A 205 -3.34 -5.13 2.35
C GLU A 205 -2.82 -6.42 1.72
N GLU A 206 -3.66 -7.15 0.99
CA GLU A 206 -3.27 -8.39 0.29
C GLU A 206 -2.10 -8.15 -0.68
N VAL A 207 -2.11 -7.02 -1.40
CA VAL A 207 -0.99 -6.56 -2.23
C VAL A 207 0.28 -6.40 -1.39
N CYS A 208 0.23 -5.71 -0.25
CA CYS A 208 1.40 -5.50 0.61
C CYS A 208 1.92 -6.81 1.19
N GLU A 209 1.00 -7.66 1.62
CA GLU A 209 1.25 -8.98 2.18
C GLU A 209 1.95 -9.91 1.18
N THR A 210 1.50 -9.93 -0.08
CA THR A 210 2.15 -10.68 -1.17
C THR A 210 3.56 -10.14 -1.45
N LEU A 211 3.76 -8.82 -1.38
CA LEU A 211 5.08 -8.21 -1.56
C LEU A 211 6.03 -8.56 -0.42
N ASP A 212 5.53 -8.67 0.81
CA ASP A 212 6.32 -9.07 1.98
C ASP A 212 6.75 -10.54 1.89
N ASP A 213 5.85 -11.42 1.46
CA ASP A 213 6.18 -12.81 1.18
C ASP A 213 7.25 -12.92 0.10
N PHE A 214 7.12 -12.14 -0.98
CA PHE A 214 8.14 -12.12 -2.02
C PHE A 214 9.52 -11.71 -1.47
N VAL A 215 9.57 -10.68 -0.62
CA VAL A 215 10.82 -10.21 -0.02
C VAL A 215 11.41 -11.27 0.93
N ALA A 216 10.57 -11.92 1.73
CA ALA A 216 10.98 -13.00 2.62
C ALA A 216 11.54 -14.20 1.84
N LEU A 217 10.83 -14.66 0.81
CA LEU A 217 11.28 -15.74 -0.08
C LEU A 217 12.58 -15.40 -0.81
N ALA A 218 12.71 -14.16 -1.30
CA ALA A 218 13.93 -13.68 -1.93
C ALA A 218 15.12 -13.64 -0.94
N ALA A 219 14.85 -13.42 0.35
CA ALA A 219 15.85 -13.51 1.41
C ALA A 219 16.18 -14.95 1.85
N GLY A 220 15.57 -15.96 1.21
CA GLY A 220 15.71 -17.38 1.55
C GLY A 220 14.93 -17.82 2.79
N GLN A 221 13.97 -17.00 3.23
CA GLN A 221 13.10 -17.31 4.36
C GLN A 221 11.95 -18.22 3.93
N VAL A 222 11.49 -19.07 4.85
CA VAL A 222 10.28 -19.88 4.64
C VAL A 222 9.09 -19.00 4.96
N VAL A 223 8.14 -18.94 4.03
CA VAL A 223 6.84 -18.30 4.22
C VAL A 223 5.84 -19.42 4.47
N GLU A 224 5.16 -19.37 5.63
CA GLU A 224 4.06 -20.29 5.90
C GLU A 224 2.92 -19.99 4.92
N GLU A 225 2.36 -21.04 4.34
CA GLU A 225 1.20 -20.91 3.46
C GLU A 225 0.07 -20.33 4.29
N ARG A 226 -0.24 -19.05 4.07
CA ARG A 226 -1.37 -18.41 4.72
C ARG A 226 -2.60 -19.08 4.15
N ASP A 227 -3.43 -19.66 5.02
CA ASP A 227 -4.74 -20.22 4.66
C ASP A 227 -5.61 -19.11 4.04
N GLY A 228 -5.41 -18.87 2.75
CA GLY A 228 -6.21 -18.01 1.91
C GLY A 228 -7.46 -18.77 1.52
N THR A 229 -8.48 -18.67 2.37
CA THR A 229 -9.88 -18.94 2.00
C THR A 229 -10.18 -18.31 0.63
N GLN A 230 -10.41 -19.18 -0.37
CA GLN A 230 -11.08 -18.83 -1.63
C GLN A 230 -12.56 -18.51 -1.38
#